data_AF-A0A529P2I0-F1
#
_entry.id   AF-A0A529P2I0-F1
#
_cell.length_a   1.000
_cell.length_b   1.000
_cell.length_c   1.000
_cell.angle_alpha   90.00
_cell.angle_beta   90.00
_cell.angle_gamma   90.00
#
_symmetry.space_group_name_H-M   'P 1'
#
loop_
_entity.id
_entity.type
_entity.pdbx_description
1 polymer ?
#
loop_
_entity_poly.entity_id
_entity_poly.type
_entity_poly.pdbx_seq_one_letter_code
_entity_poly.pdbx_strand_id
1 'polypeptide(L)' 'MTAYNVVRFRTKPGKEQAFVEKHKTIALNAAGFRKGALIKTGERTFCFVGEWNDMDSL' A
#
# COMPACT_ATOMS: atom_id res chain seq x y z
N MET A 1 -8.33 -18.55 2.94
CA MET A 1 -9.15 -17.40 3.40
C MET A 1 -8.36 -16.17 3.05
N THR A 2 -8.96 -15.19 2.38
CA THR A 2 -8.27 -13.95 1.98
C THR A 2 -7.62 -13.26 3.18
N ALA A 3 -6.35 -12.88 3.06
CA ALA A 3 -5.64 -12.12 4.06
C ALA A 3 -5.51 -10.64 3.65
N TYR A 4 -5.42 -9.77 4.64
CA TYR A 4 -5.25 -8.33 4.44
C TYR A 4 -4.20 -7.80 5.40
N ASN A 5 -3.33 -6.93 4.90
CA ASN A 5 -2.46 -6.10 5.74
C ASN A 5 -2.77 -4.61 5.55
N VAL A 6 -2.49 -3.83 6.59
CA VAL A 6 -2.61 -2.38 6.58
C VAL A 6 -1.29 -1.78 7.04
N VAL A 7 -0.62 -1.05 6.14
CA VAL A 7 0.64 -0.36 6.45
C VAL A 7 0.38 1.13 6.52
N ARG A 8 0.68 1.74 7.67
CA ARG A 8 0.56 3.19 7.87
C ARG A 8 1.89 3.89 7.54
N PHE A 9 1.82 4.88 6.65
CA PHE A 9 2.95 5.71 6.26
C PHE A 9 2.77 7.15 6.73
N ARG A 10 3.91 7.79 7.02
CA ARG A 10 4.03 9.24 7.09
C ARG A 10 5.20 9.69 6.22
N THR A 11 4.94 10.52 5.22
CA THR A 11 6.00 11.03 4.34
C THR A 11 6.85 12.08 5.04
N LYS A 12 8.10 12.24 4.56
CA LYS A 12 8.88 13.45 4.83
C LYS A 12 8.14 14.68 4.26
N PRO A 13 8.36 15.90 4.80
CA PRO A 13 7.70 17.10 4.28
C PRO A 13 7.97 17.29 2.78
N GLY A 14 6.93 17.61 2.00
CA GLY A 14 7.02 17.89 0.56
C GLY A 14 7.29 16.67 -0.32
N LYS A 15 7.02 15.45 0.17
CA LYS A 15 7.24 14.18 -0.55
C LYS A 15 5.97 13.41 -0.84
N GLU A 16 4.81 13.96 -0.56
CA GLU A 16 3.49 13.35 -0.74
C GLU A 16 3.23 12.99 -2.20
N GLN A 17 3.48 13.92 -3.13
CA GLN A 17 3.24 13.67 -4.55
C GLN A 17 4.18 12.59 -5.08
N ALA A 18 5.48 12.68 -4.78
CA ALA A 18 6.45 11.65 -5.16
C ALA A 18 6.09 10.27 -4.58
N PHE A 19 5.57 10.23 -3.35
CA PHE A 19 5.11 9.00 -2.72
C PHE A 19 3.90 8.40 -3.45
N VAL A 20 2.90 9.22 -3.79
CA VAL A 20 1.71 8.77 -4.55
C VAL A 20 2.09 8.29 -5.94
N GLU A 21 2.90 9.04 -6.69
CA GLU A 21 3.31 8.66 -8.05
C GLU A 21 4.11 7.34 -8.07
N LYS A 22 4.96 7.12 -7.06
CA LYS A 22 5.66 5.85 -6.91
C LYS A 22 4.69 4.69 -6.67
N HIS A 23 3.62 4.87 -5.89
CA HIS A 23 2.63 3.81 -5.63
C HIS A 23 1.67 3.58 -6.80
N LYS A 24 1.48 4.55 -7.70
CA LYS A 24 0.69 4.35 -8.94
C LYS A 24 1.40 3.45 -9.94
N THR A 25 2.73 3.51 -9.96
CA THR A 25 3.56 2.83 -10.96
C THR A 25 4.17 1.53 -10.46
N ILE A 26 4.22 1.33 -9.13
CA ILE A 26 4.75 0.11 -8.56
C ILE A 26 3.78 -1.05 -8.79
N ALA A 27 4.24 -2.07 -9.52
CA ALA A 27 3.58 -3.36 -9.58
C ALA A 27 4.17 -4.23 -8.47
N LEU A 28 3.36 -4.63 -7.49
CA LEU A 28 3.78 -5.61 -6.49
C LEU A 28 3.61 -7.01 -7.08
N ASN A 29 4.67 -7.51 -7.72
CA ASN A 29 4.70 -8.84 -8.32
C ASN A 29 5.06 -9.91 -7.28
N ALA A 30 4.33 -9.96 -6.17
CA ALA A 30 4.49 -10.96 -5.13
C ALA A 30 3.50 -12.12 -5.36
N ALA A 31 3.97 -13.36 -5.16
CA ALA A 31 3.09 -14.53 -5.21
C ALA A 31 1.96 -14.38 -4.18
N GLY A 32 0.72 -14.61 -4.61
CA GLY A 32 -0.45 -14.50 -3.74
C GLY A 32 -0.97 -13.08 -3.50
N PHE A 33 -0.27 -12.03 -3.96
CA PHE A 33 -0.80 -10.67 -3.95
C PHE A 33 -1.91 -10.51 -5.00
N ARG A 34 -3.04 -9.93 -4.60
CA ARG A 34 -4.23 -9.78 -5.45
C ARG A 34 -4.41 -8.34 -5.91
N LYS A 35 -4.39 -7.40 -4.97
CA LYS A 35 -4.51 -5.95 -5.25
C LYS A 35 -4.10 -5.12 -4.05
N GLY A 36 -3.81 -3.84 -4.31
CA GLY A 36 -3.49 -2.86 -3.29
C GLY A 36 -4.31 -1.58 -3.47
N ALA A 37 -4.62 -0.91 -2.37
CA ALA A 37 -5.20 0.42 -2.38
C ALA A 37 -4.35 1.36 -1.51
N LEU A 38 -3.96 2.51 -2.07
CA LEU A 38 -3.36 3.59 -1.31
C LEU A 38 -4.42 4.61 -0.93
N ILE A 39 -4.56 4.86 0.37
CA ILE A 39 -5.57 5.75 0.95
C ILE A 39 -4.84 6.91 1.63
N LYS A 40 -5.14 8.15 1.25
CA LYS A 40 -4.69 9.33 2.00
C LYS A 40 -5.56 9.50 3.24
N THR A 41 -4.95 9.51 4.42
CA THR A 41 -5.68 9.56 5.70
C THR A 41 -5.54 10.92 6.40
N GLY A 42 -4.72 11.82 5.87
CA GLY A 42 -4.52 13.16 6.42
C GLY A 42 -3.34 13.87 5.77
N GLU A 43 -2.85 14.94 6.42
CA GLU A 43 -1.63 15.61 5.98
C GLU A 43 -0.45 14.64 6.09
N ARG A 44 0.24 14.42 4.97
CA ARG A 44 1.43 13.54 4.86
C ARG A 44 1.22 12.09 5.31
N THR A 45 -0.01 11.66 5.57
CA THR A 45 -0.31 10.34 6.13
C THR A 45 -1.15 9.52 5.18
N PHE A 46 -0.80 8.24 5.07
CA PHE A 46 -1.41 7.30 4.15
C PHE A 46 -1.52 5.91 4.79
N CYS A 47 -2.50 5.13 4.34
CA CYS A 47 -2.56 3.69 4.57
C CYS A 47 -2.47 2.97 3.23
N PHE A 48 -1.64 1.94 3.14
CA PHE A 48 -1.71 0.94 2.06
C PHE A 48 -2.42 -0.30 2.57
N VAL A 49 -3.49 -0.70 1.88
CA VAL A 49 -4.22 -1.93 2.16
C VAL A 49 -3.89 -2.93 1.07
N GLY A 50 -3.23 -4.04 1.42
CA GLY A 50 -2.92 -5.14 0.51
C GLY A 50 -3.90 -6.29 0.70
N GLU A 51 -4.38 -6.87 -0.40
CA GLU A 51 -5.20 -8.08 -0.42
C GLU A 51 -4.39 -9.28 -0.93
N TRP A 52 -4.51 -10.41 -0.24
CA TRP A 52 -3.72 -11.62 -0.48
C TRP A 52 -4.59 -12.87 -0.52
N ASN A 53 -4.12 -13.92 -1.18
CA ASN A 53 -4.84 -15.19 -1.27
C ASN A 53 -5.06 -15.84 0.11
N ASP A 54 -4.05 -15.79 0.96
CA ASP A 54 -4.01 -16.41 2.28
C ASP A 54 -2.95 -15.76 3.18
N MET A 55 -2.89 -16.20 4.45
CA MET A 55 -1.96 -15.70 5.44
C MET A 55 -0.50 -16.10 5.18
N ASP A 56 -0.25 -17.20 4.47
CA ASP A 56 1.11 -17.67 4.18
C ASP A 56 1.74 -16.87 3.02
N SER A 57 0.90 -16.31 2.15
CA SER A 57 1.30 -15.41 1.06
C SER A 57 1.58 -13.97 1.50
N LEU A 58 1.09 -13.56 2.68
CA LEU A 58 1.22 -12.21 3.24
C LEU A 58 2.54 -12.04 4.02
#